data_AF-A0AAE9Z8L1-F1
#
_entry.id   AF-A0AAE9Z8L1-F1
#
_cell.length_a   1.000
_cell.length_b   1.000
_cell.length_c   1.000
_cell.angle_alpha   90.00
_cell.angle_beta   90.00
_cell.angle_gamma   90.00
#
_symmetry.space_group_name_H-M   'P 1'
#
loop_
_entity.id
_entity.type
_entity.pdbx_description
1 polymer ?
#
loop_
_entity_poly.entity_id
_entity_poly.type
_entity_poly.pdbx_seq_one_letter_code
_entity_poly.pdbx_strand_id
1 'polypeptide(L)'
;MATASLAPNNELKQVMQVKHSQLSRQQAEFETHPPLPGHAVNWLETTRMLAHHQVGAERRLELMLQMRQAVSLEKPALSREQLLLASELAGYLSDWPLLALLCEKLLKTGPDKANNRLAEAEASTANELCIKQSYCLEQMGLYPQALAVLENQLLARPFDPELISTYEYCKSQWQQLPFALTDLQNDPLMLLPLTEQHLENFSWQYADSRIRKLCNLPKFTSNEQWLQWLDGCRQERGIYLFAVMHIEWGFIGSVSLEVYQGVGFFYYWLGSDFQGQGFGPQAVKILLSLAERYFSQDCCYAKVYHHNIPSQKALSKLGFTPLDFPVKAPFDNESFYYLGPDKADWELYRELSWLLQAQDSELELEEKYFDSSV
;
A
#
# COMPACT_ATOMS: atom_id res chain seq x y z
N MET A 1 -13.51 -5.40 5.95
CA MET A 1 -12.86 -4.10 5.78
C MET A 1 -13.74 -3.14 6.55
N ALA A 2 -13.15 -2.37 7.47
CA ALA A 2 -13.88 -1.43 8.33
C ALA A 2 -14.14 -0.19 7.47
N THR A 3 -15.38 0.19 7.26
CA THR A 3 -15.80 1.16 6.26
C THR A 3 -15.72 2.60 6.78
N ALA A 4 -15.74 3.58 5.86
CA ALA A 4 -16.12 4.96 6.18
C ALA A 4 -17.39 5.31 5.39
N SER A 5 -18.18 6.29 5.86
CA SER A 5 -19.16 6.95 5.00
C SER A 5 -18.66 8.34 4.69
N LEU A 6 -17.65 8.37 3.83
CA LEU A 6 -17.42 9.49 2.92
C LEU A 6 -17.74 8.99 1.52
N ALA A 7 -18.98 9.26 1.10
CA ALA A 7 -19.29 9.47 -0.30
C ALA A 7 -19.78 10.92 -0.47
N PRO A 8 -19.34 11.70 -1.49
CA PRO A 8 -18.58 11.27 -2.65
C PRO A 8 -17.13 10.97 -2.32
N ASN A 9 -16.80 9.67 -2.40
CA ASN A 9 -15.48 9.12 -2.57
C ASN A 9 -14.57 9.26 -1.30
N ASN A 10 -14.18 8.14 -0.65
CA ASN A 10 -12.83 7.54 -0.75
C ASN A 10 -12.41 6.54 0.38
N GLU A 11 -11.24 5.87 0.26
CA GLU A 11 -10.86 4.72 1.11
C GLU A 11 -9.44 4.61 1.75
N LEU A 12 -9.44 4.39 3.08
CA LEU A 12 -8.98 3.20 3.87
C LEU A 12 -7.50 2.68 3.94
N LYS A 13 -7.18 1.99 5.08
CA LYS A 13 -6.18 0.92 5.54
C LYS A 13 -5.06 0.98 6.61
N GLN A 14 -3.83 0.63 6.19
CA GLN A 14 -2.82 -0.18 6.92
C GLN A 14 -1.92 0.55 7.99
N VAL A 15 -0.73 0.15 8.51
CA VAL A 15 0.40 -0.76 8.14
C VAL A 15 1.12 -1.47 9.32
N MET A 16 1.43 -2.76 9.13
CA MET A 16 2.08 -3.66 10.10
C MET A 16 3.58 -3.30 10.26
N GLN A 17 4.35 -4.08 11.05
CA GLN A 17 5.24 -5.09 10.41
C GLN A 17 5.49 -6.38 11.29
N VAL A 18 5.58 -7.62 10.73
CA VAL A 18 6.19 -8.87 11.36
C VAL A 18 6.88 -9.87 10.36
N LYS A 19 8.20 -10.03 10.49
CA LYS A 19 9.19 -11.11 10.15
C LYS A 19 9.00 -12.16 9.01
N HIS A 20 10.12 -12.41 8.31
CA HIS A 20 10.42 -13.39 7.23
C HIS A 20 9.87 -14.84 7.31
N SER A 21 9.43 -15.37 8.47
CA SER A 21 9.00 -16.77 8.58
C SER A 21 7.71 -17.11 7.83
N GLN A 22 7.04 -16.11 7.24
CA GLN A 22 5.84 -16.29 6.42
C GLN A 22 6.15 -16.62 4.96
N LEU A 23 7.33 -16.26 4.44
CA LEU A 23 7.68 -16.37 3.01
C LEU A 23 7.68 -17.84 2.54
N SER A 24 8.41 -18.71 3.25
CA SER A 24 8.42 -20.17 3.01
C SER A 24 7.05 -20.81 3.19
N ARG A 25 6.13 -20.16 3.91
CA ARG A 25 4.77 -20.65 4.13
C ARG A 25 3.84 -20.28 2.98
N GLN A 26 3.90 -19.04 2.47
CA GLN A 26 3.20 -18.69 1.23
C GLN A 26 3.71 -19.50 0.04
N GLN A 27 5.03 -19.68 -0.08
CA GLN A 27 5.63 -20.54 -1.12
C GLN A 27 5.15 -21.99 -0.99
N ALA A 28 5.22 -22.59 0.21
CA ALA A 28 4.71 -23.94 0.43
C ALA A 28 3.20 -24.08 0.18
N GLU A 29 2.38 -23.11 0.62
CA GLU A 29 0.93 -23.13 0.40
C GLU A 29 0.58 -23.03 -1.12
N PHE A 30 1.36 -22.26 -1.90
CA PHE A 30 1.24 -22.22 -3.37
C PHE A 30 1.80 -23.48 -4.06
N GLU A 31 2.87 -24.10 -3.53
CA GLU A 31 3.41 -25.38 -4.02
C GLU A 31 2.46 -26.56 -3.71
N THR A 32 1.70 -26.51 -2.62
CA THR A 32 0.65 -27.51 -2.32
C THR A 32 -0.62 -27.35 -3.17
N HIS A 33 -0.79 -26.21 -3.84
CA HIS A 33 -1.92 -25.91 -4.72
C HIS A 33 -1.43 -25.51 -6.11
N PRO A 34 -0.94 -26.49 -6.92
CA PRO A 34 -0.50 -26.22 -8.28
C PRO A 34 -1.63 -25.57 -9.10
N PRO A 35 -1.28 -24.65 -10.04
CA PRO A 35 -2.27 -23.92 -10.82
C PRO A 35 -3.21 -24.86 -11.57
N LEU A 36 -4.47 -24.46 -11.71
CA LEU A 36 -5.52 -25.26 -12.34
C LEU A 36 -5.08 -25.75 -13.74
N PRO A 37 -5.23 -27.06 -14.06
CA PRO A 37 -4.76 -27.60 -15.33
C PRO A 37 -5.49 -26.97 -16.52
N GLY A 38 -4.84 -26.00 -17.19
CA GLY A 38 -5.39 -25.29 -18.33
C GLY A 38 -4.45 -24.24 -18.92
N HIS A 39 -3.83 -23.41 -18.06
CA HIS A 39 -2.91 -22.37 -18.50
C HIS A 39 -1.64 -22.34 -17.65
N ALA A 40 -0.58 -22.97 -18.14
CA ALA A 40 0.78 -22.67 -17.69
C ALA A 40 1.18 -21.32 -18.30
N VAL A 41 0.99 -20.23 -17.56
CA VAL A 41 1.34 -18.89 -18.04
C VAL A 41 2.86 -18.81 -18.22
N ASN A 42 3.28 -18.30 -19.37
CA ASN A 42 4.67 -18.07 -19.70
C ASN A 42 4.96 -16.57 -19.58
N TRP A 43 5.67 -16.17 -18.53
CA TRP A 43 5.93 -14.74 -18.27
C TRP A 43 6.75 -14.08 -19.39
N LEU A 44 7.70 -14.80 -20.02
CA LEU A 44 8.50 -14.28 -21.15
C LEU A 44 7.66 -13.98 -22.39
N GLU A 45 6.67 -14.83 -22.66
CA GLU A 45 5.70 -14.65 -23.75
C GLU A 45 4.72 -13.54 -23.42
N THR A 46 4.28 -13.47 -22.17
CA THR A 46 3.45 -12.38 -21.65
C THR A 46 4.16 -11.02 -21.80
N THR A 47 5.45 -10.89 -21.42
CA THR A 47 6.24 -9.67 -21.65
C THR A 47 6.22 -9.26 -23.12
N ARG A 48 6.57 -10.19 -24.02
CA ARG A 48 6.64 -9.95 -25.47
C ARG A 48 5.29 -9.56 -26.07
N MET A 49 4.18 -9.89 -25.40
CA MET A 49 2.82 -9.56 -25.82
C MET A 49 2.24 -8.29 -25.16
N LEU A 50 2.93 -7.65 -24.20
CA LEU A 50 2.45 -6.45 -23.49
C LEU A 50 2.05 -5.29 -24.43
N ALA A 51 2.76 -5.12 -25.55
CA ALA A 51 2.44 -4.12 -26.57
C ALA A 51 1.09 -4.34 -27.27
N HIS A 52 0.44 -5.49 -27.04
CA HIS A 52 -0.80 -5.92 -27.70
C HIS A 52 -1.87 -6.44 -26.72
N HIS A 53 -1.49 -6.80 -25.48
CA HIS A 53 -2.37 -7.42 -24.50
C HIS A 53 -2.10 -6.86 -23.10
N GLN A 54 -3.16 -6.37 -22.43
CA GLN A 54 -3.12 -6.01 -21.02
C GLN A 54 -3.27 -7.26 -20.14
N VAL A 55 -2.61 -7.27 -18.98
CA VAL A 55 -2.79 -8.28 -17.94
C VAL A 55 -3.98 -7.88 -17.07
N GLY A 56 -4.91 -8.80 -16.81
CA GLY A 56 -5.97 -8.59 -15.82
C GLY A 56 -5.44 -8.72 -14.40
N ALA A 57 -6.00 -7.95 -13.46
CA ALA A 57 -5.54 -7.92 -12.07
C ALA A 57 -5.56 -9.30 -11.40
N GLU A 58 -6.51 -10.15 -11.79
CA GLU A 58 -6.63 -11.54 -11.33
C GLU A 58 -5.47 -12.46 -11.73
N ARG A 59 -4.61 -12.04 -12.67
CA ARG A 59 -3.39 -12.74 -13.11
C ARG A 59 -2.09 -12.09 -12.64
N ARG A 60 -2.15 -10.93 -11.98
CA ARG A 60 -0.97 -10.16 -11.56
C ARG A 60 -0.07 -10.94 -10.59
N LEU A 61 -0.64 -11.48 -9.51
CA LEU A 61 0.12 -12.24 -8.52
C LEU A 61 0.78 -13.49 -9.12
N GLU A 62 0.06 -14.20 -9.99
CA GLU A 62 0.57 -15.41 -10.67
C GLU A 62 1.84 -15.10 -11.48
N LEU A 63 1.81 -14.01 -12.27
CA LEU A 63 2.96 -13.54 -13.05
C LEU A 63 4.11 -13.07 -12.16
N MET A 64 3.85 -12.28 -11.11
CA MET A 64 4.87 -11.86 -10.15
C MET A 64 5.57 -13.07 -9.53
N LEU A 65 4.81 -14.08 -9.08
CA LEU A 65 5.34 -15.33 -8.53
C LEU A 65 6.19 -16.10 -9.54
N GLN A 66 5.73 -16.26 -10.78
CA GLN A 66 6.48 -16.94 -11.84
C GLN A 66 7.82 -16.25 -12.15
N MET A 67 7.82 -14.92 -12.25
CA MET A 67 9.03 -14.14 -12.47
C MET A 67 9.99 -14.27 -11.29
N ARG A 68 9.52 -14.13 -10.05
CA ARG A 68 10.32 -14.30 -8.83
C ARG A 68 10.95 -15.69 -8.76
N GLN A 69 10.17 -16.73 -9.08
CA GLN A 69 10.66 -18.10 -9.14
C GLN A 69 11.66 -18.32 -10.30
N ALA A 70 11.63 -17.52 -11.37
CA ALA A 70 12.59 -17.56 -12.47
C ALA A 70 13.87 -16.75 -12.22
N VAL A 71 13.78 -15.66 -11.45
CA VAL A 71 14.88 -14.74 -11.10
C VAL A 71 15.66 -15.21 -9.85
N SER A 72 15.14 -16.20 -9.11
CA SER A 72 15.77 -16.81 -7.93
C SER A 72 17.21 -17.30 -8.19
N LEU A 73 18.04 -17.28 -7.14
CA LEU A 73 19.47 -17.60 -7.19
C LEU A 73 19.78 -19.08 -7.48
N GLU A 74 18.80 -19.97 -7.32
CA GLU A 74 18.98 -21.43 -7.43
C GLU A 74 18.81 -21.97 -8.86
N LYS A 75 18.43 -21.13 -9.81
CA LYS A 75 18.20 -21.50 -11.22
C LYS A 75 19.37 -21.06 -12.11
N PRO A 76 19.55 -21.68 -13.30
CA PRO A 76 20.52 -21.21 -14.29
C PRO A 76 20.26 -19.73 -14.61
N ALA A 77 21.34 -18.94 -14.68
CA ALA A 77 21.25 -17.49 -14.84
C ALA A 77 20.51 -17.10 -16.12
N LEU A 78 19.50 -16.23 -15.98
CA LEU A 78 18.81 -15.59 -17.10
C LEU A 78 19.80 -14.77 -17.94
N SER A 79 19.61 -14.75 -19.26
CA SER A 79 20.40 -13.89 -20.16
C SER A 79 20.12 -12.41 -19.91
N ARG A 80 21.00 -11.52 -20.38
CA ARG A 80 20.78 -10.06 -20.29
C ARG A 80 19.46 -9.64 -20.95
N GLU A 81 19.10 -10.23 -22.08
CA GLU A 81 17.78 -10.05 -22.74
C GLU A 81 16.63 -10.46 -21.82
N GLN A 82 16.70 -11.65 -21.19
CA GLN A 82 15.66 -12.13 -20.29
C GLN A 82 15.53 -11.27 -19.02
N LEU A 83 16.64 -10.72 -18.51
CA LEU A 83 16.63 -9.78 -17.39
C LEU A 83 16.03 -8.42 -17.77
N LEU A 84 16.23 -7.94 -19.00
CA LEU A 84 15.57 -6.72 -19.52
C LEU A 84 14.06 -6.95 -19.67
N LEU A 85 13.64 -8.04 -20.31
CA LEU A 85 12.23 -8.43 -20.42
C LEU A 85 11.57 -8.62 -19.04
N ALA A 86 12.30 -9.14 -18.05
CA ALA A 86 11.83 -9.20 -16.68
C ALA A 86 11.70 -7.79 -16.04
N SER A 87 12.64 -6.87 -16.34
CA SER A 87 12.62 -5.49 -15.83
C SER A 87 11.45 -4.66 -16.41
N GLU A 88 11.06 -4.94 -17.65
CA GLU A 88 9.88 -4.34 -18.29
C GLU A 88 8.58 -4.85 -17.63
N LEU A 89 8.41 -6.17 -17.53
CA LEU A 89 7.20 -6.75 -16.94
C LEU A 89 7.09 -6.44 -15.43
N ALA A 90 8.20 -6.38 -14.70
CA ALA A 90 8.19 -6.02 -13.27
C ALA A 90 7.77 -4.56 -13.06
N GLY A 91 8.19 -3.66 -13.96
CA GLY A 91 7.71 -2.27 -13.96
C GLY A 91 6.23 -2.17 -14.27
N TYR A 92 5.76 -2.84 -15.33
CA TYR A 92 4.35 -2.86 -15.71
C TYR A 92 3.41 -3.45 -14.64
N LEU A 93 3.84 -4.49 -13.92
CA LEU A 93 3.11 -5.05 -12.78
C LEU A 93 3.33 -4.25 -11.47
N SER A 94 4.08 -3.15 -11.51
CA SER A 94 4.45 -2.31 -10.36
C SER A 94 5.08 -3.11 -9.20
N ASP A 95 5.90 -4.13 -9.53
CA ASP A 95 6.66 -4.97 -8.61
C ASP A 95 8.05 -4.34 -8.33
N TRP A 96 8.05 -3.26 -7.55
CA TRP A 96 9.26 -2.51 -7.19
C TRP A 96 10.36 -3.35 -6.49
N PRO A 97 10.06 -4.29 -5.56
CA PRO A 97 11.08 -5.15 -4.98
C PRO A 97 11.80 -6.01 -6.02
N LEU A 98 11.05 -6.63 -6.94
CA LEU A 98 11.62 -7.45 -8.01
C LEU A 98 12.38 -6.58 -9.02
N LEU A 99 11.85 -5.40 -9.35
CA LEU A 99 12.48 -4.48 -10.29
C LEU A 99 13.83 -3.95 -9.78
N ALA A 100 13.92 -3.57 -8.50
CA ALA A 100 15.18 -3.17 -7.88
C ALA A 100 16.24 -4.29 -7.94
N LEU A 101 15.84 -5.54 -7.65
CA LEU A 101 16.70 -6.73 -7.77
C LEU A 101 17.13 -7.01 -9.22
N LEU A 102 16.26 -6.76 -10.20
CA LEU A 102 16.57 -6.92 -11.62
C LEU A 102 17.54 -5.86 -12.12
N CYS A 103 17.41 -4.60 -11.71
CA CYS A 103 18.40 -3.56 -11.98
C CYS A 103 19.78 -3.93 -11.40
N GLU A 104 19.83 -4.40 -10.16
CA GLU A 104 21.08 -4.86 -9.53
C GLU A 104 21.74 -6.02 -10.30
N LYS A 105 20.94 -6.99 -10.79
CA LYS A 105 21.42 -8.09 -11.64
C LYS A 105 21.89 -7.62 -13.02
N LEU A 106 21.21 -6.64 -13.63
CA LEU A 106 21.59 -6.04 -14.92
C LEU A 106 22.89 -5.24 -14.84
N LEU A 107 23.14 -4.56 -13.71
CA LEU A 107 24.42 -3.90 -13.41
C LEU A 107 25.54 -4.94 -13.26
N LYS A 108 25.34 -5.97 -12.41
CA LYS A 108 26.34 -7.02 -12.14
C LYS A 108 26.70 -7.87 -13.36
N THR A 109 25.75 -8.10 -14.28
CA THR A 109 25.98 -8.87 -15.52
C THR A 109 26.93 -8.13 -16.48
N GLY A 110 26.90 -6.79 -16.46
CA GLY A 110 27.66 -5.95 -17.40
C GLY A 110 27.18 -6.04 -18.86
N PRO A 111 27.78 -5.25 -19.76
CA PRO A 111 27.59 -5.37 -21.21
C PRO A 111 28.34 -6.59 -21.78
N ASP A 112 27.87 -7.10 -22.93
CA ASP A 112 28.57 -8.17 -23.64
C ASP A 112 29.93 -7.69 -24.17
N LYS A 113 31.01 -8.30 -23.65
CA LYS A 113 32.43 -7.94 -23.90
C LYS A 113 32.91 -8.08 -25.36
N ALA A 114 32.01 -8.33 -26.31
CA ALA A 114 32.30 -8.44 -27.73
C ALA A 114 32.58 -7.09 -28.40
N ASN A 115 32.10 -5.96 -27.85
CA ASN A 115 32.12 -4.64 -28.51
C ASN A 115 32.79 -3.53 -27.68
N ASN A 116 34.13 -3.55 -27.59
CA ASN A 116 34.98 -2.54 -26.92
C ASN A 116 34.90 -1.08 -27.47
N ARG A 117 33.84 -0.69 -28.18
CA ARG A 117 33.65 0.66 -28.78
C ARG A 117 32.51 1.48 -28.16
N LEU A 118 31.89 1.00 -27.06
CA LEU A 118 30.64 1.57 -26.54
C LEU A 118 30.70 2.07 -25.08
N ALA A 119 31.90 2.30 -24.53
CA ALA A 119 32.09 2.66 -23.11
C ALA A 119 31.30 3.89 -22.60
N GLU A 120 30.88 4.81 -23.48
CA GLU A 120 30.00 5.93 -23.13
C GLU A 120 28.52 5.50 -23.06
N ALA A 121 28.05 4.68 -24.02
CA ALA A 121 26.70 4.11 -23.99
C ALA A 121 26.52 3.13 -22.83
N GLU A 122 27.55 2.32 -22.53
CA GLU A 122 27.60 1.44 -21.35
C GLU A 122 27.50 2.22 -20.04
N ALA A 123 28.06 3.43 -19.98
CA ALA A 123 27.95 4.32 -18.83
C ALA A 123 26.54 4.92 -18.69
N SER A 124 25.92 5.34 -19.79
CA SER A 124 24.51 5.76 -19.82
C SER A 124 23.60 4.67 -19.25
N THR A 125 23.70 3.44 -19.78
CA THR A 125 22.92 2.29 -19.30
C THR A 125 23.15 1.98 -17.82
N ALA A 126 24.36 2.23 -17.29
CA ALA A 126 24.62 2.06 -15.85
C ALA A 126 23.92 3.15 -15.00
N ASN A 127 23.96 4.42 -15.44
CA ASN A 127 23.26 5.51 -14.77
C ASN A 127 21.74 5.29 -14.77
N GLU A 128 21.16 4.98 -15.94
CA GLU A 128 19.74 4.64 -16.13
C GLU A 128 19.28 3.52 -15.17
N LEU A 129 20.07 2.45 -15.03
CA LEU A 129 19.76 1.34 -14.13
C LEU A 129 19.86 1.71 -12.65
N CYS A 130 20.85 2.52 -12.26
CA CYS A 130 20.98 3.03 -10.89
C CYS A 130 19.83 3.99 -10.51
N ILE A 131 19.42 4.87 -11.43
CA ILE A 131 18.27 5.77 -11.26
C ILE A 131 16.98 4.94 -11.12
N LYS A 132 16.75 3.98 -12.02
CA LYS A 132 15.57 3.08 -11.97
C LYS A 132 15.55 2.25 -10.68
N GLN A 133 16.70 1.77 -10.20
CA GLN A 133 16.80 1.06 -8.91
C GLN A 133 16.52 1.99 -7.72
N SER A 134 17.06 3.21 -7.71
CA SER A 134 16.81 4.21 -6.68
C SER A 134 15.33 4.57 -6.60
N TYR A 135 14.68 4.81 -7.74
CA TYR A 135 13.23 5.07 -7.81
C TYR A 135 12.43 3.91 -7.19
N CYS A 136 12.74 2.66 -7.51
CA CYS A 136 12.05 1.51 -6.92
C CYS A 136 12.24 1.41 -5.40
N LEU A 137 13.41 1.80 -4.88
CA LEU A 137 13.70 1.85 -3.45
C LEU A 137 12.95 3.01 -2.77
N GLU A 138 12.90 4.18 -3.42
CA GLU A 138 12.09 5.34 -2.99
C GLU A 138 10.61 4.98 -2.88
N GLN A 139 10.04 4.30 -3.89
CA GLN A 139 8.66 3.82 -3.86
C GLN A 139 8.39 2.87 -2.68
N MET A 140 9.41 2.14 -2.20
CA MET A 140 9.28 1.27 -1.02
C MET A 140 9.60 1.97 0.31
N GLY A 141 9.90 3.27 0.29
CA GLY A 141 10.31 4.05 1.47
C GLY A 141 11.73 3.76 1.95
N LEU A 142 12.50 3.02 1.15
CA LEU A 142 13.88 2.62 1.42
C LEU A 142 14.86 3.72 1.00
N TYR A 143 14.58 4.96 1.42
CA TYR A 143 15.36 6.15 1.10
C TYR A 143 16.87 6.01 1.41
N PRO A 144 17.31 5.42 2.54
CA PRO A 144 18.75 5.20 2.79
C PRO A 144 19.41 4.29 1.74
N GLN A 145 18.69 3.27 1.27
CA GLN A 145 19.17 2.35 0.24
C GLN A 145 19.13 3.01 -1.14
N ALA A 146 18.10 3.81 -1.44
CA ALA A 146 17.96 4.57 -2.67
C ALA A 146 19.14 5.55 -2.86
N LEU A 147 19.39 6.38 -1.85
CA LEU A 147 20.51 7.33 -1.85
C LEU A 147 21.86 6.62 -1.94
N ALA A 148 22.05 5.50 -1.24
CA ALA A 148 23.29 4.72 -1.32
C ALA A 148 23.56 4.17 -2.74
N VAL A 149 22.53 3.81 -3.52
CA VAL A 149 22.71 3.41 -4.94
C VAL A 149 23.22 4.59 -5.78
N LEU A 150 22.64 5.78 -5.59
CA LEU A 150 23.03 6.98 -6.32
C LEU A 150 24.42 7.49 -5.92
N GLU A 151 24.75 7.50 -4.62
CA GLU A 151 26.06 7.91 -4.11
C GLU A 151 27.19 7.03 -4.67
N ASN A 152 26.99 5.70 -4.70
CA ASN A 152 27.98 4.79 -5.29
C ASN A 152 28.19 5.04 -6.79
N GLN A 153 27.15 5.41 -7.55
CA GLN A 153 27.29 5.76 -8.96
C GLN A 153 27.92 7.15 -9.15
N LEU A 154 27.59 8.12 -8.29
CA LEU A 154 28.21 9.46 -8.29
C LEU A 154 29.70 9.41 -7.96
N LEU A 155 30.18 8.46 -7.14
CA LEU A 155 31.62 8.24 -6.95
C LEU A 155 32.35 7.86 -8.26
N ALA A 156 31.66 7.20 -9.20
CA ALA A 156 32.18 6.91 -10.53
C ALA A 156 31.92 8.03 -11.56
N ARG A 157 30.86 8.85 -11.35
CA ARG A 157 30.38 9.90 -12.27
C ARG A 157 29.99 11.18 -11.51
N PRO A 158 30.93 11.91 -10.88
CA PRO A 158 30.63 12.97 -9.90
C PRO A 158 30.07 14.28 -10.47
N PHE A 159 29.93 14.38 -11.80
CA PHE A 159 29.40 15.57 -12.49
C PHE A 159 28.24 15.22 -13.44
N ASP A 160 27.63 14.03 -13.27
CA ASP A 160 26.47 13.64 -14.05
C ASP A 160 25.20 14.39 -13.56
N PRO A 161 24.53 15.17 -14.42
CA PRO A 161 23.43 16.02 -13.99
C PRO A 161 22.15 15.23 -13.65
N GLU A 162 21.97 14.03 -14.22
CA GLU A 162 20.78 13.20 -13.99
C GLU A 162 20.89 12.47 -12.65
N LEU A 163 22.08 11.93 -12.32
CA LEU A 163 22.35 11.37 -11.00
C LEU A 163 22.28 12.42 -9.89
N ILE A 164 22.83 13.63 -10.10
CA ILE A 164 22.79 14.72 -9.12
C ILE A 164 21.35 15.17 -8.85
N SER A 165 20.55 15.35 -9.90
CA SER A 165 19.15 15.78 -9.75
C SER A 165 18.26 14.68 -9.14
N THR A 166 18.48 13.41 -9.49
CA THR A 166 17.80 12.27 -8.85
C THR A 166 18.16 12.16 -7.36
N TYR A 167 19.43 12.37 -7.00
CA TYR A 167 19.90 12.32 -5.61
C TYR A 167 19.25 13.40 -4.75
N GLU A 168 19.31 14.67 -5.18
CA GLU A 168 18.69 15.76 -4.44
C GLU A 168 17.16 15.68 -4.44
N TYR A 169 16.52 15.11 -5.47
CA TYR A 169 15.08 14.80 -5.46
C TYR A 169 14.74 13.77 -4.38
N CYS A 170 15.36 12.58 -4.41
CA CYS A 170 15.07 11.48 -3.47
C CYS A 170 15.33 11.90 -2.00
N LYS A 171 16.42 12.66 -1.78
CA LYS A 171 16.79 13.27 -0.50
C LYS A 171 15.77 14.31 -0.04
N SER A 172 15.24 15.12 -0.96
CA SER A 172 14.17 16.08 -0.70
C SER A 172 12.84 15.38 -0.35
N GLN A 173 12.48 14.29 -1.04
CA GLN A 173 11.32 13.47 -0.68
C GLN A 173 11.45 12.88 0.73
N TRP A 174 12.62 12.33 1.08
CA TRP A 174 12.86 11.83 2.45
C TRP A 174 12.74 12.94 3.50
N GLN A 175 13.28 14.13 3.23
CA GLN A 175 13.19 15.29 4.13
C GLN A 175 11.78 15.91 4.24
N GLN A 176 10.88 15.59 3.30
CA GLN A 176 9.48 16.05 3.29
C GLN A 176 8.50 15.06 3.95
N LEU A 177 8.98 13.91 4.44
CA LEU A 177 8.12 12.99 5.19
C LEU A 177 7.56 13.67 6.46
N PRO A 178 6.23 13.61 6.70
CA PRO A 178 5.60 14.27 7.86
C PRO A 178 5.93 13.61 9.20
N PHE A 179 6.49 12.39 9.21
CA PHE A 179 6.81 11.60 10.41
C PHE A 179 8.17 10.91 10.25
N ALA A 180 8.79 10.52 11.37
CA ALA A 180 10.07 9.80 11.34
C ALA A 180 9.89 8.40 10.73
N LEU A 181 10.80 7.97 9.85
CA LEU A 181 10.73 6.67 9.16
C LEU A 181 10.67 5.47 10.11
N THR A 182 11.27 5.58 11.30
CA THR A 182 11.20 4.59 12.39
C THR A 182 9.78 4.38 12.91
N ASP A 183 8.97 5.43 12.89
CA ASP A 183 7.62 5.47 13.43
C ASP A 183 6.60 5.00 12.38
N LEU A 184 7.11 4.64 11.19
CA LEU A 184 6.40 4.06 10.06
C LEU A 184 6.74 2.53 9.91
N GLN A 185 7.46 1.91 10.88
CA GLN A 185 8.11 0.57 10.78
C GLN A 185 8.06 -0.38 12.05
N ASN A 186 8.53 -1.66 11.90
CA ASN A 186 8.69 -2.87 12.76
C ASN A 186 9.24 -4.24 12.10
N ASP A 187 9.77 -4.29 10.85
CA ASP A 187 10.02 -5.43 9.87
C ASP A 187 8.85 -6.41 9.46
N PRO A 188 8.28 -6.57 8.21
CA PRO A 188 8.56 -6.08 6.84
C PRO A 188 7.50 -5.19 6.03
N LEU A 189 6.47 -4.49 6.56
CA LEU A 189 5.65 -3.46 5.81
C LEU A 189 6.10 -1.97 6.01
N MET A 190 5.43 -0.92 5.50
CA MET A 190 5.72 0.50 5.85
C MET A 190 4.55 1.46 5.52
N LEU A 191 4.28 2.44 6.40
CA LEU A 191 3.42 3.61 6.11
C LEU A 191 4.22 4.65 5.29
N LEU A 192 3.72 5.05 4.11
CA LEU A 192 4.27 6.19 3.35
C LEU A 192 3.12 7.09 2.90
N PRO A 193 3.15 8.42 3.06
CA PRO A 193 2.06 9.30 2.62
C PRO A 193 1.54 8.95 1.21
N LEU A 194 0.23 8.99 0.98
CA LEU A 194 -0.32 8.58 -0.30
C LEU A 194 0.00 9.66 -1.34
N THR A 195 0.65 9.23 -2.43
CA THR A 195 1.12 10.11 -3.50
C THR A 195 0.71 9.59 -4.87
N GLU A 196 0.76 10.50 -5.84
CA GLU A 196 0.60 10.32 -7.28
C GLU A 196 1.46 9.15 -7.81
N GLN A 197 2.65 8.94 -7.25
CA GLN A 197 3.55 7.84 -7.61
C GLN A 197 2.91 6.46 -7.37
N HIS A 198 2.01 6.34 -6.37
CA HIS A 198 1.33 5.10 -6.00
C HIS A 198 0.10 4.77 -6.88
N LEU A 199 -0.27 5.63 -7.83
CA LEU A 199 -1.47 5.49 -8.68
C LEU A 199 -1.55 4.14 -9.41
N GLU A 200 -0.46 3.71 -10.07
CA GLU A 200 -0.44 2.44 -10.83
C GLU A 200 -0.65 1.24 -9.89
N ASN A 201 0.12 1.21 -8.80
CA ASN A 201 0.00 0.22 -7.74
C ASN A 201 -1.41 0.13 -7.14
N PHE A 202 -2.01 1.28 -6.87
CA PHE A 202 -3.37 1.40 -6.35
C PHE A 202 -4.36 0.81 -7.34
N SER A 203 -4.24 1.17 -8.62
CA SER A 203 -5.13 0.70 -9.70
C SER A 203 -5.16 -0.83 -9.80
N TRP A 204 -3.98 -1.49 -9.69
CA TRP A 204 -3.86 -2.94 -9.71
C TRP A 204 -4.66 -3.63 -8.61
N GLN A 205 -4.55 -3.14 -7.38
CA GLN A 205 -5.20 -3.76 -6.22
C GLN A 205 -6.70 -3.39 -6.14
N TYR A 206 -7.06 -2.15 -6.54
CA TYR A 206 -8.44 -1.64 -6.52
C TYR A 206 -9.28 -2.11 -7.73
N ALA A 207 -8.68 -2.66 -8.78
CA ALA A 207 -9.40 -3.26 -9.90
C ALA A 207 -10.35 -4.40 -9.46
N ASP A 208 -10.01 -5.12 -8.39
CA ASP A 208 -10.82 -6.21 -7.84
C ASP A 208 -12.13 -5.70 -7.24
N SER A 209 -13.25 -6.05 -7.89
CA SER A 209 -14.61 -5.70 -7.45
C SER A 209 -15.00 -6.20 -6.05
N ARG A 210 -14.26 -7.14 -5.45
CA ARG A 210 -14.45 -7.58 -4.06
C ARG A 210 -13.92 -6.56 -3.06
N ILE A 211 -12.93 -5.75 -3.45
CA ILE A 211 -12.46 -4.61 -2.67
C ILE A 211 -13.52 -3.51 -2.75
N ARG A 212 -13.82 -3.02 -3.96
CA ARG A 212 -14.75 -1.91 -4.27
C ARG A 212 -16.22 -2.05 -3.77
N LYS A 213 -16.57 -3.16 -3.14
CA LYS A 213 -17.91 -3.45 -2.58
C LYS A 213 -17.96 -3.42 -1.05
N LEU A 214 -16.81 -3.57 -0.39
CA LEU A 214 -16.68 -3.71 1.05
C LEU A 214 -16.07 -2.45 1.69
N CYS A 215 -16.04 -1.40 0.88
CA CYS A 215 -15.09 -0.30 0.90
C CYS A 215 -15.72 0.82 0.03
N ASN A 216 -15.50 2.10 0.38
CA ASN A 216 -16.33 3.23 -0.11
C ASN A 216 -15.58 4.21 -1.04
N LEU A 217 -14.79 3.69 -2.00
CA LEU A 217 -14.12 4.52 -3.01
C LEU A 217 -15.13 4.99 -4.07
N PRO A 218 -14.77 6.05 -4.82
CA PRO A 218 -15.37 6.25 -6.13
C PRO A 218 -15.18 4.99 -6.96
N LYS A 219 -16.12 4.79 -7.86
CA LYS A 219 -15.77 4.15 -9.11
C LYS A 219 -14.94 5.13 -9.96
N PHE A 220 -13.64 5.19 -9.72
CA PHE A 220 -12.72 5.88 -10.65
C PHE A 220 -12.90 5.31 -12.06
N THR A 221 -13.11 6.18 -13.04
CA THR A 221 -13.13 5.82 -14.47
C THR A 221 -11.90 6.31 -15.22
N SER A 222 -11.03 7.10 -14.59
CA SER A 222 -9.73 7.50 -15.15
C SER A 222 -8.73 7.89 -14.04
N ASN A 223 -7.46 8.07 -14.42
CA ASN A 223 -6.38 8.46 -13.53
C ASN A 223 -6.57 9.87 -12.96
N GLU A 224 -7.13 10.78 -13.75
CA GLU A 224 -7.35 12.17 -13.37
C GLU A 224 -8.38 12.28 -12.22
N GLN A 225 -9.40 11.40 -12.19
CA GLN A 225 -10.35 11.34 -11.08
C GLN A 225 -9.69 10.83 -9.79
N TRP A 226 -8.66 9.98 -9.89
CA TRP A 226 -7.88 9.51 -8.75
C TRP A 226 -7.00 10.61 -8.17
N LEU A 227 -6.34 11.37 -9.05
CA LEU A 227 -5.54 12.53 -8.64
C LEU A 227 -6.41 13.65 -8.06
N GLN A 228 -7.56 13.95 -8.68
CA GLN A 228 -8.55 14.92 -8.18
C GLN A 228 -9.11 14.54 -6.81
N TRP A 229 -9.30 13.24 -6.51
CA TRP A 229 -9.53 12.82 -5.14
C TRP A 229 -8.36 13.18 -4.25
N LEU A 230 -7.16 12.67 -4.57
CA LEU A 230 -6.05 12.67 -3.64
C LEU A 230 -5.75 14.11 -3.18
N ASP A 231 -5.78 15.06 -4.11
CA ASP A 231 -5.63 16.49 -3.81
C ASP A 231 -6.78 17.06 -2.97
N GLY A 232 -8.00 16.55 -3.10
CA GLY A 232 -9.14 16.89 -2.22
C GLY A 232 -8.89 16.47 -0.77
N CYS A 233 -8.58 15.19 -0.52
CA CYS A 233 -8.28 14.73 0.86
C CYS A 233 -6.98 15.34 1.43
N ARG A 234 -6.03 15.76 0.59
CA ARG A 234 -4.85 16.54 1.03
C ARG A 234 -5.18 17.99 1.42
N GLN A 235 -6.24 18.56 0.88
CA GLN A 235 -6.72 19.90 1.24
C GLN A 235 -7.55 19.89 2.52
N GLU A 236 -8.18 18.76 2.84
CA GLU A 236 -8.98 18.61 4.06
C GLU A 236 -8.10 18.45 5.32
N ARG A 237 -8.44 19.19 6.37
CA ARG A 237 -7.64 19.22 7.60
C ARG A 237 -8.05 18.10 8.54
N GLY A 238 -7.07 17.25 8.87
CA GLY A 238 -7.24 16.13 9.79
C GLY A 238 -7.34 14.77 9.10
N ILE A 239 -7.42 14.73 7.76
CA ILE A 239 -7.34 13.49 6.99
C ILE A 239 -5.87 13.17 6.67
N TYR A 240 -5.46 11.93 6.96
CA TYR A 240 -4.10 11.44 6.77
C TYR A 240 -4.10 10.13 5.98
N LEU A 241 -3.88 10.23 4.66
CA LEU A 241 -3.78 9.11 3.74
C LEU A 241 -2.32 8.63 3.58
N PHE A 242 -2.09 7.32 3.62
CA PHE A 242 -0.76 6.73 3.40
C PHE A 242 -0.82 5.45 2.55
N ALA A 243 -0.01 5.35 1.50
CA ALA A 243 0.31 4.10 0.84
C ALA A 243 1.01 3.08 1.76
N VAL A 244 1.08 1.82 1.30
CA VAL A 244 1.44 0.69 2.15
C VAL A 244 2.38 -0.28 1.48
N MET A 245 3.64 -0.25 1.88
CA MET A 245 4.69 -0.94 1.16
C MET A 245 5.13 -2.18 1.94
N HIS A 246 4.82 -3.38 1.44
CA HIS A 246 5.46 -4.61 1.88
C HIS A 246 6.87 -4.67 1.27
N ILE A 247 7.93 -4.79 2.06
CA ILE A 247 9.32 -4.78 1.56
C ILE A 247 9.54 -5.86 0.47
N GLU A 248 8.86 -7.00 0.60
CA GLU A 248 8.87 -8.08 -0.38
C GLU A 248 7.82 -7.96 -1.51
N TRP A 249 6.74 -7.16 -1.41
CA TRP A 249 5.64 -7.13 -2.42
C TRP A 249 5.29 -5.75 -3.00
N GLY A 250 5.95 -4.68 -2.55
CA GLY A 250 5.57 -3.30 -2.88
C GLY A 250 4.20 -2.96 -2.28
N PHE A 251 3.42 -2.15 -3.00
CA PHE A 251 2.13 -1.65 -2.51
C PHE A 251 1.08 -2.76 -2.37
N ILE A 252 0.48 -2.88 -1.18
CA ILE A 252 -0.60 -3.87 -0.89
C ILE A 252 -1.92 -3.23 -0.40
N GLY A 253 -2.01 -1.91 -0.32
CA GLY A 253 -3.21 -1.13 0.02
C GLY A 253 -2.88 0.33 0.36
N SER A 254 -3.86 1.07 0.88
CA SER A 254 -3.72 2.43 1.42
C SER A 254 -3.92 2.42 2.96
N VAL A 255 -3.89 3.57 3.65
CA VAL A 255 -4.48 3.88 4.95
C VAL A 255 -5.25 5.19 4.88
N SER A 256 -6.27 5.35 5.74
CA SER A 256 -6.74 6.64 6.16
C SER A 256 -6.95 6.67 7.68
N LEU A 257 -6.53 7.76 8.31
CA LEU A 257 -6.96 8.20 9.64
C LEU A 257 -7.51 9.61 9.50
N GLU A 258 -8.63 9.89 10.16
CA GLU A 258 -9.20 11.22 10.30
C GLU A 258 -9.14 11.60 11.78
N VAL A 259 -8.77 12.85 12.11
CA VAL A 259 -8.67 13.31 13.51
C VAL A 259 -9.37 14.65 13.70
N TYR A 260 -10.42 14.65 14.52
CA TYR A 260 -11.19 15.83 14.89
C TYR A 260 -11.07 16.04 16.41
N GLN A 261 -10.40 17.10 16.85
CA GLN A 261 -10.27 17.51 18.26
C GLN A 261 -9.78 16.40 19.22
N GLY A 262 -8.87 15.53 18.77
CA GLY A 262 -8.34 14.40 19.57
C GLY A 262 -9.16 13.10 19.45
N VAL A 263 -10.34 13.14 18.82
CA VAL A 263 -11.10 11.95 18.45
C VAL A 263 -10.68 11.50 17.05
N GLY A 264 -10.16 10.28 16.95
CA GLY A 264 -9.79 9.65 15.68
C GLY A 264 -10.90 8.82 15.08
N PHE A 265 -10.92 8.71 13.75
CA PHE A 265 -11.69 7.73 13.01
C PHE A 265 -10.80 7.05 11.97
N PHE A 266 -10.74 5.71 11.96
CA PHE A 266 -9.94 4.96 10.98
C PHE A 266 -10.78 3.92 10.25
N TYR A 267 -10.42 3.67 8.99
CA TYR A 267 -11.17 2.82 8.07
C TYR A 267 -10.18 2.05 7.19
N TYR A 268 -10.49 0.81 6.73
CA TYR A 268 -9.45 -0.16 6.37
C TYR A 268 -9.70 -1.26 5.21
N TRP A 269 -9.10 -1.16 3.96
CA TRP A 269 -8.95 -2.16 2.79
C TRP A 269 -7.55 -2.74 2.43
N LEU A 270 -7.43 -4.04 2.11
CA LEU A 270 -6.18 -4.67 1.58
C LEU A 270 -6.45 -5.23 0.19
N GLY A 271 -5.47 -5.23 -0.71
CA GLY A 271 -5.50 -6.08 -1.92
C GLY A 271 -5.81 -7.53 -1.54
N SER A 272 -6.65 -8.21 -2.32
CA SER A 272 -7.29 -9.48 -1.89
C SER A 272 -6.28 -10.59 -1.61
N ASP A 273 -5.19 -10.66 -2.37
CA ASP A 273 -4.04 -11.56 -2.18
C ASP A 273 -3.39 -11.48 -0.79
N PHE A 274 -3.50 -10.31 -0.15
CA PHE A 274 -2.84 -10.00 1.13
C PHE A 274 -3.81 -10.13 2.33
N GLN A 275 -5.08 -10.48 2.09
CA GLN A 275 -6.06 -10.66 3.15
C GLN A 275 -5.85 -11.96 3.95
N GLY A 276 -6.42 -12.03 5.16
CA GLY A 276 -6.27 -13.19 6.07
C GLY A 276 -4.92 -13.27 6.81
N GLN A 277 -3.81 -12.90 6.16
CA GLN A 277 -2.42 -13.07 6.64
C GLN A 277 -2.01 -12.23 7.87
N GLY A 278 -2.94 -11.46 8.43
CA GLY A 278 -2.65 -10.51 9.51
C GLY A 278 -2.19 -9.13 9.04
N PHE A 279 -1.99 -8.91 7.73
CA PHE A 279 -1.54 -7.63 7.15
C PHE A 279 -2.50 -6.46 7.44
N GLY A 280 -3.72 -6.75 7.90
CA GLY A 280 -4.75 -5.78 8.32
C GLY A 280 -4.78 -5.48 9.84
N PRO A 281 -4.75 -6.47 10.76
CA PRO A 281 -4.68 -6.19 12.19
C PRO A 281 -3.47 -5.39 12.63
N GLN A 282 -2.24 -5.86 12.39
CA GLN A 282 -1.06 -5.07 12.82
C GLN A 282 -0.96 -3.74 12.07
N ALA A 283 -1.71 -3.63 10.98
CA ALA A 283 -1.86 -2.44 10.18
C ALA A 283 -2.26 -1.20 10.98
N VAL A 284 -3.39 -1.31 11.64
CA VAL A 284 -3.93 -0.24 12.48
C VAL A 284 -2.97 0.10 13.64
N LYS A 285 -2.01 -0.77 13.99
CA LYS A 285 -1.08 -0.50 15.09
C LYS A 285 -0.10 0.62 14.79
N ILE A 286 0.55 0.66 13.63
CA ILE A 286 1.45 1.79 13.33
C ILE A 286 0.63 3.08 13.17
N LEU A 287 -0.54 3.01 12.55
CA LEU A 287 -1.45 4.16 12.43
C LEU A 287 -1.85 4.75 13.79
N LEU A 288 -2.25 3.90 14.75
CA LEU A 288 -2.57 4.33 16.11
C LEU A 288 -1.34 4.82 16.88
N SER A 289 -0.17 4.22 16.67
CA SER A 289 1.09 4.70 17.25
C SER A 289 1.51 6.07 16.71
N LEU A 290 1.20 6.40 15.45
CA LEU A 290 1.32 7.77 14.94
C LEU A 290 0.29 8.69 15.59
N ALA A 291 -0.97 8.25 15.72
CA ALA A 291 -2.06 9.08 16.24
C ALA A 291 -1.85 9.50 17.70
N GLU A 292 -1.43 8.56 18.54
CA GLU A 292 -0.99 8.80 19.93
C GLU A 292 0.18 9.79 19.98
N ARG A 293 1.18 9.62 19.11
CA ARG A 293 2.44 10.38 19.13
C ARG A 293 2.35 11.80 18.55
N TYR A 294 1.60 11.97 17.47
CA TYR A 294 1.64 13.17 16.64
C TYR A 294 0.33 13.96 16.60
N PHE A 295 -0.81 13.33 16.87
CA PHE A 295 -2.13 14.00 16.80
C PHE A 295 -2.80 14.20 18.16
N SER A 296 -2.16 13.77 19.26
CA SER A 296 -2.72 13.81 20.62
C SER A 296 -4.10 13.12 20.69
N GLN A 297 -4.21 11.96 20.04
CA GLN A 297 -5.48 11.26 19.89
C GLN A 297 -5.86 10.49 21.18
N ASP A 298 -6.85 10.99 21.92
CA ASP A 298 -7.37 10.38 23.16
C ASP A 298 -8.10 9.05 22.91
N CYS A 299 -8.77 8.91 21.77
CA CYS A 299 -9.53 7.71 21.41
C CYS A 299 -9.75 7.60 19.90
N CYS A 300 -10.11 6.39 19.43
CA CYS A 300 -10.29 6.09 18.02
C CYS A 300 -11.59 5.29 17.79
N TYR A 301 -12.32 5.64 16.74
CA TYR A 301 -13.51 4.95 16.27
C TYR A 301 -13.24 4.24 14.93
N ALA A 302 -14.07 3.24 14.64
CA ALA A 302 -14.21 2.63 13.32
C ALA A 302 -15.64 2.09 13.15
N LYS A 303 -16.08 1.82 11.92
CA LYS A 303 -17.30 1.04 11.65
C LYS A 303 -17.04 -0.10 10.69
N VAL A 304 -17.91 -1.11 10.64
CA VAL A 304 -17.74 -2.26 9.76
C VAL A 304 -19.07 -2.91 9.42
N TYR A 305 -19.25 -3.34 8.17
CA TYR A 305 -20.46 -4.06 7.77
C TYR A 305 -20.67 -5.34 8.61
N HIS A 306 -21.92 -5.67 8.92
CA HIS A 306 -22.35 -6.84 9.69
C HIS A 306 -21.87 -8.17 9.07
N HIS A 307 -21.81 -8.25 7.74
CA HIS A 307 -21.31 -9.43 7.03
C HIS A 307 -19.77 -9.55 7.01
N ASN A 308 -19.04 -8.54 7.48
CA ASN A 308 -17.59 -8.41 7.29
C ASN A 308 -16.76 -8.97 8.46
N ILE A 309 -17.08 -10.21 8.82
CA ILE A 309 -16.52 -11.00 9.92
C ILE A 309 -14.97 -10.95 10.01
N PRO A 310 -14.17 -10.97 8.91
CA PRO A 310 -12.72 -10.90 9.00
C PRO A 310 -12.19 -9.62 9.67
N SER A 311 -12.95 -8.52 9.57
CA SER A 311 -12.57 -7.22 10.12
C SER A 311 -13.14 -6.94 11.50
N GLN A 312 -14.33 -7.44 11.83
CA GLN A 312 -14.79 -7.51 13.22
C GLN A 312 -13.76 -8.26 14.08
N LYS A 313 -13.30 -9.43 13.61
CA LYS A 313 -12.22 -10.22 14.22
C LYS A 313 -10.84 -9.54 14.21
N ALA A 314 -10.63 -8.48 13.42
CA ALA A 314 -9.41 -7.69 13.44
C ALA A 314 -9.49 -6.57 14.49
N LEU A 315 -10.63 -5.88 14.56
CA LEU A 315 -10.93 -4.82 15.53
C LEU A 315 -10.84 -5.37 16.96
N SER A 316 -11.47 -6.52 17.25
CA SER A 316 -11.34 -7.15 18.58
C SER A 316 -9.91 -7.59 18.91
N LYS A 317 -9.09 -7.95 17.90
CA LYS A 317 -7.65 -8.26 18.08
C LYS A 317 -6.77 -7.01 18.25
N LEU A 318 -7.33 -5.84 18.03
CA LEU A 318 -6.71 -4.53 18.25
C LEU A 318 -7.14 -3.90 19.58
N GLY A 319 -8.05 -4.54 20.32
CA GLY A 319 -8.60 -4.01 21.57
C GLY A 319 -9.88 -3.18 21.40
N PHE A 320 -10.40 -3.03 20.17
CA PHE A 320 -11.63 -2.29 19.96
C PHE A 320 -12.85 -3.05 20.49
N THR A 321 -13.68 -2.37 21.27
CA THR A 321 -14.99 -2.85 21.73
C THR A 321 -16.08 -2.49 20.69
N PRO A 322 -17.03 -3.40 20.39
CA PRO A 322 -18.19 -3.04 19.58
C PRO A 322 -19.16 -2.14 20.38
N LEU A 323 -19.86 -1.24 19.69
CA LEU A 323 -20.86 -0.34 20.27
C LEU A 323 -22.27 -0.80 19.89
N ASP A 324 -23.18 -0.91 20.87
CA ASP A 324 -24.59 -1.25 20.67
C ASP A 324 -25.43 0.00 20.32
N PHE A 325 -25.01 0.71 19.27
CA PHE A 325 -25.67 1.90 18.73
C PHE A 325 -26.25 1.56 17.35
N PRO A 326 -27.57 1.39 17.23
CA PRO A 326 -28.21 1.15 15.92
C PRO A 326 -28.03 2.35 15.00
N VAL A 327 -27.93 2.07 13.70
CA VAL A 327 -27.79 3.06 12.63
C VAL A 327 -29.07 3.05 11.80
N LYS A 328 -29.59 4.24 11.44
CA LYS A 328 -30.81 4.35 10.64
C LYS A 328 -30.60 3.78 9.23
N ALA A 329 -31.64 3.19 8.66
CA ALA A 329 -31.66 2.79 7.26
C ALA A 329 -31.37 4.00 6.34
N PRO A 330 -30.58 3.86 5.26
CA PRO A 330 -30.16 2.60 4.61
C PRO A 330 -28.84 1.99 5.14
N PHE A 331 -28.31 2.48 6.26
CA PHE A 331 -27.00 2.09 6.81
C PHE A 331 -27.09 1.15 8.03
N ASP A 332 -28.25 0.55 8.25
CA ASP A 332 -28.58 -0.43 9.31
C ASP A 332 -27.77 -1.75 9.24
N ASN A 333 -26.86 -1.86 8.28
CA ASN A 333 -25.96 -2.98 8.08
C ASN A 333 -24.52 -2.74 8.57
N GLU A 334 -24.25 -1.65 9.30
CA GLU A 334 -22.96 -1.30 9.89
C GLU A 334 -22.97 -1.27 11.42
N SER A 335 -21.92 -1.79 12.06
CA SER A 335 -21.66 -1.62 13.50
C SER A 335 -20.46 -0.72 13.75
N PHE A 336 -20.54 0.15 14.75
CA PHE A 336 -19.42 0.94 15.24
C PHE A 336 -18.58 0.21 16.30
N TYR A 337 -17.33 0.64 16.42
CA TYR A 337 -16.30 0.10 17.30
C TYR A 337 -15.49 1.24 17.92
N TYR A 338 -15.09 1.09 19.18
CA TYR A 338 -14.37 2.10 19.96
C TYR A 338 -13.05 1.56 20.54
N LEU A 339 -12.04 2.42 20.63
CA LEU A 339 -10.80 2.18 21.37
C LEU A 339 -10.41 3.46 22.11
N GLY A 340 -10.35 3.42 23.45
CA GLY A 340 -10.00 4.56 24.28
C GLY A 340 -10.25 4.27 25.77
N PRO A 341 -10.24 5.29 26.63
CA PRO A 341 -10.61 5.17 28.05
C PRO A 341 -12.06 4.69 28.23
N ASP A 342 -12.36 4.06 29.37
CA ASP A 342 -13.73 3.72 29.74
C ASP A 342 -14.60 4.99 29.84
N LYS A 343 -15.73 5.02 29.11
CA LYS A 343 -16.73 6.11 29.05
C LYS A 343 -18.12 5.52 29.20
N ALA A 344 -19.11 6.32 29.59
CA ALA A 344 -20.50 5.89 29.61
C ALA A 344 -21.11 5.86 28.19
N ASP A 345 -22.08 4.97 27.95
CA ASP A 345 -22.72 4.79 26.63
C ASP A 345 -23.28 6.10 26.03
N TRP A 346 -23.84 6.98 26.87
CA TRP A 346 -24.37 8.27 26.43
C TRP A 346 -23.26 9.27 26.03
N GLU A 347 -22.06 9.15 26.60
CA GLU A 347 -20.90 9.96 26.23
C GLU A 347 -20.35 9.49 24.88
N LEU A 348 -20.17 8.18 24.73
CA LEU A 348 -19.77 7.52 23.48
C LEU A 348 -20.75 7.79 22.34
N TYR A 349 -22.06 7.74 22.61
CA TYR A 349 -23.10 8.07 21.64
C TYR A 349 -23.00 9.53 21.17
N ARG A 350 -22.87 10.48 22.11
CA ARG A 350 -22.76 11.91 21.80
C ARG A 350 -21.47 12.24 21.06
N GLU A 351 -20.36 11.64 21.47
CA GLU A 351 -19.04 11.81 20.84
C GLU A 351 -19.03 11.27 19.41
N LEU A 352 -19.58 10.07 19.18
CA LEU A 352 -19.73 9.51 17.84
C LEU A 352 -20.70 10.32 16.97
N SER A 353 -21.83 10.76 17.53
CA SER A 353 -22.80 11.59 16.80
C SER A 353 -22.19 12.93 16.35
N TRP A 354 -21.37 13.55 17.21
CA TRP A 354 -20.60 14.74 16.85
C TRP A 354 -19.52 14.46 15.80
N LEU A 355 -18.81 13.33 15.93
CA LEU A 355 -17.77 12.90 14.97
C LEU A 355 -18.36 12.69 13.57
N LEU A 356 -19.50 12.01 13.46
CA LEU A 356 -20.22 11.79 12.20
C LEU A 356 -20.68 13.11 11.55
N GLN A 357 -21.11 14.09 12.36
CA GLN A 357 -21.42 15.44 11.87
C GLN A 357 -20.17 16.23 11.45
N ALA A 358 -19.02 16.04 12.12
CA ALA A 358 -17.75 16.65 11.74
C ALA A 358 -17.16 16.05 10.45
N GLN A 359 -17.53 14.81 10.12
CA GLN A 359 -17.22 14.09 8.88
C GLN A 359 -18.23 14.33 7.73
N ASP A 360 -19.19 15.26 7.89
CA ASP A 360 -20.30 15.50 6.94
C ASP A 360 -21.04 14.21 6.50
N SER A 361 -21.21 13.28 7.45
CA SER A 361 -21.59 11.90 7.15
C SER A 361 -23.10 11.70 7.12
N GLU A 362 -23.62 11.02 6.09
CA GLU A 362 -25.04 10.61 5.97
C GLU A 362 -25.51 9.59 7.05
N LEU A 363 -24.63 9.21 7.99
CA LEU A 363 -24.92 8.22 9.04
C LEU A 363 -25.61 8.87 10.25
N GLU A 364 -26.88 8.55 10.46
CA GLU A 364 -27.60 8.88 11.69
C GLU A 364 -27.71 7.67 12.62
N LEU A 365 -27.45 7.86 13.92
CA LEU A 365 -27.72 6.87 14.97
C LEU A 365 -29.18 6.93 15.44
N GLU A 366 -29.71 5.82 15.96
CA GLU A 366 -31.04 5.80 16.58
C GLU A 366 -31.02 6.37 18.01
N GLU A 367 -31.99 7.23 18.34
CA GLU A 367 -32.08 7.96 19.62
C GLU A 367 -32.44 7.03 20.80
N LYS A 368 -31.43 6.35 21.34
CA LYS A 368 -31.58 5.33 22.40
C LYS A 368 -31.49 5.88 23.83
N TYR A 369 -30.96 7.11 24.01
CA TYR A 369 -30.56 7.64 25.34
C TYR A 369 -31.22 8.95 25.76
N PHE A 370 -32.08 9.55 24.92
CA PHE A 370 -32.73 10.83 25.22
C PHE A 370 -34.21 10.73 25.65
N ASP A 371 -34.84 9.55 25.50
CA ASP A 371 -36.24 9.33 25.87
C ASP A 371 -36.42 9.12 27.38
N SER A 372 -36.16 10.20 28.13
CA SER A 372 -36.30 10.29 29.59
C SER A 372 -37.55 11.10 29.95
N SER A 373 -38.71 10.54 29.66
CA SER A 373 -40.00 11.04 30.16
C SER A 373 -40.17 10.69 31.65
N VAL A 374 -39.57 11.52 32.52
CA VAL A 374 -39.57 11.45 34.00
C VAL A 374 -40.06 12.76 34.60
#